data_AF-A0A2E3I091-F1
#
_entry.id   AF-A0A2E3I091-F1
#
_cell.length_a   1.000
_cell.length_b   1.000
_cell.length_c   1.000
_cell.angle_alpha   90.00
_cell.angle_beta   90.00
_cell.angle_gamma   90.00
#
_symmetry.space_group_name_H-M   'P 1'
#
loop_
_entity.id
_entity.type
_entity.pdbx_description
1 polymer ?
#
loop_
_entity_poly.entity_id
_entity_poly.type
_entity_poly.pdbx_seq_one_letter_code
_entity_poly.pdbx_strand_id
1 'polypeptide(L)'
;MSKQKKIKDYRQQFIDQGYTIVENVLTIEEAKEGAAILLDKIQPESPESYAGIWGTRRQLKTPDHSIPEIARFATHPKLLEVVSHMIDGPFRLTAEPLPVVTFSGKVSGCVKDGNWRGHTDGLSRVPFLENEGKAACVWLTFADIESSGGAT
;
A
#
# COMPACT_ATOMS: atom_id res chain seq x y z
N MET A 1 -20.88 17.40 8.39
CA MET A 1 -19.78 17.05 9.32
C MET A 1 -19.76 15.54 9.46
N SER A 2 -18.81 14.83 8.83
CA SER A 2 -18.69 13.39 9.06
C SER A 2 -18.27 13.18 10.52
N LYS A 3 -18.94 12.26 11.23
CA LYS A 3 -18.49 11.87 12.57
C LYS A 3 -17.10 11.26 12.39
N GLN A 4 -16.09 11.82 13.04
CA GLN A 4 -14.77 11.22 13.16
C GLN A 4 -14.96 9.78 13.66
N LYS A 5 -14.73 8.79 12.79
CA LYS A 5 -14.82 7.36 13.16
C LYS A 5 -13.78 7.09 14.25
N LYS A 6 -14.17 6.33 15.28
CA LYS A 6 -13.23 5.95 16.34
C LYS A 6 -12.34 4.84 15.83
N ILE A 7 -11.13 4.73 16.36
CA ILE A 7 -10.17 3.70 15.92
C ILE A 7 -10.74 2.28 16.09
N LYS A 8 -11.55 2.04 17.13
CA LYS A 8 -12.26 0.75 17.33
C LYS A 8 -13.20 0.39 16.17
N ASP A 9 -13.77 1.40 15.50
CA ASP A 9 -14.68 1.18 14.37
C ASP A 9 -13.89 0.69 13.14
N TYR A 10 -12.65 1.17 12.95
CA TYR A 10 -11.76 0.71 11.86
C TYR A 10 -11.29 -0.72 12.08
N ARG A 11 -10.98 -1.09 13.32
CA ARG A 11 -10.59 -2.46 13.66
C ARG A 11 -11.69 -3.46 13.34
N GLN A 12 -12.92 -3.18 13.76
CA GLN A 12 -14.04 -4.08 13.47
C GLN A 12 -14.31 -4.16 11.96
N GLN A 13 -14.24 -3.03 11.23
CA GLN A 13 -14.34 -3.04 9.76
C GLN A 13 -13.28 -3.94 9.12
N PHE A 14 -12.04 -3.87 9.58
CA PHE A 14 -10.96 -4.73 9.06
C PHE A 14 -11.19 -6.21 9.34
N ILE A 15 -11.70 -6.57 10.53
CA ILE A 15 -12.06 -7.96 10.85
C ILE A 15 -13.21 -8.44 9.95
N ASP A 16 -14.24 -7.61 9.75
CA ASP A 16 -15.44 -8.00 9.03
C ASP A 16 -15.24 -8.04 7.50
N GLN A 17 -14.37 -7.19 6.96
CA GLN A 17 -14.24 -6.95 5.51
C GLN A 17 -12.88 -7.38 4.94
N GLY A 18 -11.89 -7.65 5.79
CA GLY A 18 -10.50 -7.89 5.38
C GLY A 18 -9.70 -6.63 5.03
N TYR A 19 -10.33 -5.44 5.08
CA TYR A 19 -9.66 -4.15 4.85
C TYR A 19 -10.36 -3.01 5.63
N THR A 20 -9.64 -1.90 5.84
CA THR A 20 -10.22 -0.64 6.31
C THR A 20 -9.47 0.54 5.71
N ILE A 21 -10.18 1.63 5.44
CA ILE A 21 -9.59 2.89 4.96
C ILE A 21 -9.56 3.87 6.12
N VAL A 22 -8.38 4.42 6.41
CA VAL A 22 -8.18 5.43 7.45
C VAL A 22 -7.69 6.71 6.78
N GLU A 23 -8.52 7.75 6.84
CA GLU A 23 -8.21 9.05 6.26
C GLU A 23 -7.39 9.92 7.22
N ASN A 24 -6.70 10.92 6.69
CA ASN A 24 -5.93 11.91 7.46
C ASN A 24 -4.81 11.29 8.32
N VAL A 25 -4.16 10.22 7.82
CA VAL A 25 -2.93 9.67 8.43
C VAL A 25 -1.76 10.61 8.19
N LEU A 26 -1.67 11.20 7.00
CA LEU A 26 -0.72 12.25 6.64
C LEU A 26 -1.45 13.59 6.56
N THR A 27 -0.73 14.66 6.84
CA THR A 27 -1.12 16.02 6.45
C THR A 27 -1.01 16.20 4.93
N ILE A 28 -1.63 17.25 4.39
CA ILE A 28 -1.57 17.58 2.97
C ILE A 28 -0.12 17.86 2.55
N GLU A 29 0.65 18.52 3.42
CA GLU A 29 2.04 18.88 3.22
C GLU A 29 2.94 17.64 3.16
N GLU A 30 2.77 16.70 4.10
CA GLU A 30 3.48 15.42 4.12
C GLU A 30 3.14 14.55 2.91
N ALA A 31 1.86 14.52 2.50
CA ALA A 31 1.44 13.81 1.31
C ALA A 31 2.13 14.38 0.06
N LYS A 32 2.12 15.71 -0.10
CA LYS A 32 2.81 16.41 -1.20
C LYS A 32 4.32 16.17 -1.20
N GLU A 33 4.95 16.16 -0.04
CA GLU A 33 6.38 15.88 0.09
C GLU A 33 6.71 14.46 -0.39
N GLY A 34 5.98 13.46 0.10
CA GLY A 34 6.18 12.07 -0.32
C GLY A 34 5.91 11.87 -1.82
N ALA A 35 4.88 12.52 -2.37
CA ALA A 35 4.59 12.49 -3.80
C ALA A 35 5.75 13.10 -4.61
N ALA A 36 6.29 14.24 -4.19
CA ALA A 36 7.43 14.87 -4.88
C ALA A 36 8.68 13.98 -4.85
N ILE A 37 8.98 13.33 -3.73
CA ILE A 37 10.10 12.37 -3.62
C ILE A 37 9.89 11.19 -4.58
N LEU A 38 8.69 10.60 -4.61
CA LEU A 38 8.39 9.49 -5.51
C LEU A 38 8.54 9.90 -6.98
N LEU A 39 8.06 11.08 -7.36
CA LEU A 39 8.18 11.60 -8.72
C LEU A 39 9.63 11.93 -9.11
N ASP A 40 10.46 12.41 -8.16
CA ASP A 40 11.88 12.65 -8.38
C ASP A 40 12.66 11.35 -8.60
N LYS A 41 12.42 10.35 -7.72
CA LYS A 41 13.20 9.10 -7.67
C LYS A 41 12.71 8.03 -8.64
N ILE A 42 11.44 8.08 -9.04
CA ILE A 42 10.82 7.10 -9.94
C ILE A 42 10.45 7.81 -11.24
N GLN A 43 11.41 7.79 -12.16
CA GLN A 43 11.27 8.38 -13.50
C GLN A 43 11.18 7.26 -14.56
N PRO A 44 9.96 6.81 -14.89
CA PRO A 44 9.72 5.87 -15.98
C PRO A 44 10.08 6.50 -17.33
N GLU A 45 10.85 5.78 -18.15
CA GLU A 45 10.98 6.13 -19.57
C GLU A 45 9.65 5.87 -20.31
N SER A 46 8.93 4.81 -19.93
CA SER A 46 7.57 4.54 -20.38
C SER A 46 6.81 3.76 -19.31
N PRO A 47 5.47 3.76 -19.34
CA PRO A 47 4.70 2.90 -18.46
C PRO A 47 5.09 1.41 -18.58
N GLU A 48 5.51 0.95 -19.77
CA GLU A 48 5.92 -0.42 -20.06
C GLU A 48 7.33 -0.74 -19.54
N SER A 49 8.17 0.28 -19.33
CA SER A 49 9.51 0.09 -18.79
C SER A 49 9.49 -0.44 -17.35
N TYR A 50 8.38 -0.32 -16.61
CA TYR A 50 8.19 -0.91 -15.27
C TYR A 50 7.37 -2.21 -15.25
N ALA A 51 6.95 -2.76 -16.40
CA ALA A 51 6.15 -3.98 -16.41
C ALA A 51 7.02 -5.23 -16.20
N GLY A 52 6.97 -5.82 -15.00
CA GLY A 52 7.32 -7.23 -14.80
C GLY A 52 6.21 -8.18 -15.30
N ILE A 53 6.48 -9.49 -15.26
CA ILE A 53 5.56 -10.59 -15.68
C ILE A 53 4.22 -10.57 -14.90
N TRP A 54 4.14 -9.81 -13.81
CA TRP A 54 2.96 -9.63 -12.99
C TRP A 54 2.46 -8.21 -13.20
N GLY A 55 1.29 -8.03 -13.82
CA GLY A 55 0.79 -6.74 -14.32
C GLY A 55 0.66 -5.56 -13.33
N THR A 56 1.09 -5.68 -12.07
CA THR A 56 1.39 -4.51 -11.25
C THR A 56 2.68 -3.91 -11.77
N ARG A 57 2.62 -2.70 -12.34
CA ARG A 57 3.79 -1.92 -12.77
C ARG A 57 4.52 -1.40 -11.51
N ARG A 58 5.03 -2.33 -10.71
CA ARG A 58 6.01 -2.09 -9.65
C ARG A 58 7.30 -1.66 -10.35
N GLN A 59 8.17 -0.94 -9.66
CA GLN A 59 9.51 -0.69 -10.13
C GLN A 59 10.13 -2.00 -10.72
N LEU A 60 10.93 -1.86 -11.78
CA LEU A 60 11.66 -2.93 -12.47
C LEU A 60 12.40 -3.77 -11.44
N LYS A 61 12.01 -5.04 -11.29
CA LYS A 61 12.37 -5.90 -10.13
C LYS A 61 11.85 -5.26 -8.83
N THR A 62 11.43 -6.06 -7.87
CA THR A 62 11.34 -5.56 -6.48
C THR A 62 12.59 -4.71 -6.25
N PRO A 63 12.48 -3.38 -6.03
CA PRO A 63 13.68 -2.60 -5.80
C PRO A 63 14.39 -3.31 -4.65
N ASP A 64 15.67 -3.65 -4.84
CA ASP A 64 16.40 -4.47 -3.84
C ASP A 64 16.34 -3.79 -2.45
N HIS A 65 16.12 -2.46 -2.45
CA HIS A 65 15.98 -1.62 -1.28
C HIS A 65 14.89 -0.55 -1.44
N SER A 66 14.30 -0.10 -0.33
CA SER A 66 13.43 1.07 -0.24
C SER A 66 14.16 2.37 -0.60
N ILE A 67 13.39 3.41 -0.96
CA ILE A 67 13.87 4.81 -0.97
C ILE A 67 13.91 5.29 0.49
N PRO A 68 15.06 5.64 1.08
CA PRO A 68 15.16 5.99 2.51
C PRO A 68 14.22 7.12 2.92
N GLU A 69 14.06 8.13 2.06
CA GLU A 69 13.20 9.29 2.29
C GLU A 69 11.72 8.93 2.31
N ILE A 70 11.32 7.84 1.63
CA ILE A 70 9.97 7.27 1.71
C ILE A 70 9.85 6.32 2.89
N ALA A 71 10.90 5.52 3.16
CA ALA A 71 10.92 4.53 4.23
C ALA A 71 10.59 5.14 5.60
N ARG A 72 11.01 6.38 5.85
CA ARG A 72 10.75 7.10 7.10
C ARG A 72 9.26 7.22 7.44
N PHE A 73 8.38 7.23 6.43
CA PHE A 73 6.94 7.30 6.65
C PHE A 73 6.36 6.00 7.26
N ALA A 74 7.07 4.87 7.16
CA ALA A 74 6.68 3.63 7.84
C ALA A 74 6.73 3.75 9.37
N THR A 75 7.46 4.74 9.89
CA THR A 75 7.51 5.07 11.32
C THR A 75 6.69 6.31 11.68
N HIS A 76 5.80 6.78 10.79
CA HIS A 76 4.98 7.95 11.05
C HIS A 76 4.11 7.76 12.32
N PRO A 77 4.10 8.68 13.31
CA PRO A 77 3.43 8.45 14.59
C PRO A 77 1.95 8.11 14.45
N LYS A 78 1.23 8.78 13.56
CA LYS A 78 -0.20 8.49 13.34
C LYS A 78 -0.42 7.13 12.71
N LEU A 79 0.49 6.70 11.84
CA LEU A 79 0.42 5.38 11.23
C LEU A 79 0.65 4.29 12.29
N LEU A 80 1.68 4.45 13.12
CA LEU A 80 1.99 3.52 14.20
C LEU A 80 0.85 3.46 15.23
N GLU A 81 0.23 4.58 15.56
CA GLU A 81 -0.97 4.63 16.41
C GLU A 81 -2.09 3.77 15.81
N VAL A 82 -2.43 3.99 14.53
CA VAL A 82 -3.45 3.20 13.83
C VAL A 82 -3.11 1.72 13.88
N VAL A 83 -1.91 1.32 13.42
CA VAL A 83 -1.48 -0.09 13.39
C VAL A 83 -1.52 -0.74 14.78
N SER A 84 -1.11 -0.01 15.83
CA SER A 84 -1.11 -0.50 17.21
C SER A 84 -2.51 -0.85 17.75
N HIS A 85 -3.55 -0.23 17.19
CA HIS A 85 -4.93 -0.55 17.52
C HIS A 85 -5.53 -1.63 16.63
N MET A 86 -4.96 -1.84 15.43
CA MET A 86 -5.42 -2.87 14.48
C MET A 86 -4.85 -4.25 14.82
N ILE A 87 -3.60 -4.32 15.26
CA ILE A 87 -2.88 -5.57 15.56
C ILE A 87 -2.90 -5.84 17.06
N ASP A 88 -3.13 -7.10 17.45
CA ASP A 88 -2.98 -7.51 18.84
C ASP A 88 -1.51 -7.78 19.18
N GLY A 89 -0.99 -7.02 20.14
CA GLY A 89 0.35 -7.20 20.66
C GLY A 89 1.44 -6.49 19.84
N PRO A 90 2.71 -6.85 20.07
CA PRO A 90 3.84 -6.20 19.40
C PRO A 90 3.85 -6.54 17.91
N PHE A 91 4.18 -5.53 17.09
CA PHE A 91 4.33 -5.69 15.65
C PHE A 91 5.71 -5.21 15.20
N ARG A 92 6.12 -5.68 14.02
CA ARG A 92 7.35 -5.24 13.33
C ARG A 92 7.12 -5.24 11.83
N LEU A 93 7.88 -4.41 11.11
CA LEU A 93 7.96 -4.52 9.66
C LEU A 93 8.64 -5.85 9.30
N THR A 94 8.04 -6.59 8.38
CA THR A 94 8.57 -7.86 7.86
C THR A 94 9.21 -7.71 6.49
N ALA A 95 9.00 -6.57 5.84
CA ALA A 95 9.59 -6.19 4.57
C ALA A 95 9.87 -4.69 4.56
N GLU A 96 10.82 -4.25 3.74
CA GLU A 96 11.06 -2.83 3.51
C GLU A 96 9.85 -2.18 2.81
N PRO A 97 9.52 -0.91 3.11
CA PRO A 97 8.47 -0.19 2.40
C PRO A 97 8.76 -0.12 0.90
N LEU A 98 7.86 -0.65 0.09
CA LEU A 98 8.02 -0.66 -1.36
C LEU A 98 7.31 0.56 -1.95
N PRO A 99 8.01 1.43 -2.70
CA PRO A 99 7.35 2.53 -3.38
C PRO A 99 6.53 1.98 -4.56
N VAL A 100 5.29 2.45 -4.69
CA VAL A 100 4.38 2.07 -5.77
C VAL A 100 3.89 3.34 -6.47
N VAL A 101 4.00 3.35 -7.80
CA VAL A 101 3.50 4.44 -8.65
C VAL A 101 2.56 3.83 -9.70
N THR A 102 1.37 4.39 -9.83
CA THR A 102 0.42 4.02 -10.90
C THR A 102 0.40 5.09 -11.98
N PHE A 103 0.13 4.68 -13.22
CA PHE A 103 0.01 5.59 -14.35
C PHE A 103 -1.46 5.79 -14.70
N SER A 104 -1.83 7.01 -15.06
CA SER A 104 -3.20 7.30 -15.51
C SER A 104 -3.61 6.37 -16.66
N GLY A 105 -4.83 5.83 -16.58
CA GLY A 105 -5.34 4.85 -17.55
C GLY A 105 -4.72 3.45 -17.46
N LYS A 106 -3.87 3.18 -16.46
CA LYS A 106 -3.28 1.85 -16.21
C LYS A 106 -3.66 1.38 -14.80
N VAL A 107 -4.13 0.15 -14.71
CA VAL A 107 -4.55 -0.47 -13.43
C VAL A 107 -3.33 -1.04 -12.70
N SER A 108 -3.27 -0.86 -11.38
CA SER A 108 -2.39 -1.63 -10.50
C SER A 108 -2.98 -3.02 -10.28
N GLY A 109 -2.40 -4.09 -10.82
CA GLY A 109 -2.89 -5.45 -10.54
C GLY A 109 -2.29 -6.54 -11.42
N CYS A 110 -2.35 -7.80 -11.01
CA CYS A 110 -1.91 -8.91 -11.86
C CYS A 110 -2.84 -9.05 -13.07
N VAL A 111 -2.49 -8.42 -14.19
CA VAL A 111 -3.25 -8.55 -15.44
C VAL A 111 -2.78 -9.81 -16.18
N LYS A 112 -3.70 -10.74 -16.43
CA LYS A 112 -3.48 -11.88 -17.34
C LYS A 112 -4.54 -11.83 -18.43
N ASP A 113 -4.10 -11.80 -19.69
CA ASP A 113 -4.97 -11.76 -20.87
C ASP A 113 -5.97 -10.57 -20.85
N GLY A 114 -5.53 -9.42 -20.30
CA GLY A 114 -6.37 -8.23 -20.15
C GLY A 114 -7.34 -8.26 -18.96
N ASN A 115 -7.43 -9.37 -18.23
CA ASN A 115 -8.30 -9.51 -17.05
C ASN A 115 -7.53 -9.38 -15.74
N TRP A 116 -8.16 -8.76 -14.75
CA TRP A 116 -7.63 -8.69 -13.39
C TRP A 116 -7.65 -10.08 -12.76
N ARG A 117 -6.49 -10.55 -12.28
CA ARG A 117 -6.44 -11.68 -11.36
C ARG A 117 -6.25 -11.15 -9.95
N GLY A 118 -7.23 -11.47 -9.10
CA GLY A 118 -7.05 -11.37 -7.66
C GLY A 118 -5.82 -12.15 -7.23
N HIS A 119 -5.06 -11.56 -6.31
CA HIS A 119 -3.94 -12.20 -5.65
C HIS A 119 -3.98 -11.83 -4.18
N THR A 120 -3.31 -12.64 -3.36
CA THR A 120 -3.11 -12.40 -1.94
C THR A 120 -1.62 -12.23 -1.70
N ASP A 121 -1.22 -11.06 -1.18
CA ASP A 121 0.15 -10.84 -0.75
C ASP A 121 0.51 -11.79 0.41
N GLY A 122 1.76 -12.25 0.46
CA GLY A 122 2.28 -13.05 1.58
C GLY A 122 1.91 -14.54 1.63
N LEU A 123 1.06 -15.05 0.73
CA LEU A 123 0.47 -16.40 0.84
C LEU A 123 0.77 -17.34 -0.34
N SER A 124 1.67 -16.95 -1.26
CA SER A 124 1.87 -17.70 -2.51
C SER A 124 2.58 -19.06 -2.36
N ARG A 125 3.03 -19.46 -1.16
CA ARG A 125 3.86 -20.67 -0.95
C ARG A 125 3.49 -21.54 0.27
N VAL A 126 2.46 -21.22 1.05
CA VAL A 126 2.17 -21.92 2.33
C VAL A 126 0.64 -22.07 2.51
N PRO A 127 0.11 -23.15 3.14
CA PRO A 127 -1.32 -23.31 3.32
C PRO A 127 -1.93 -22.13 4.10
N PHE A 128 -2.99 -21.54 3.53
CA PHE A 128 -3.67 -20.32 4.01
C PHE A 128 -4.01 -20.34 5.51
N LEU A 129 -4.51 -21.47 6.01
CA LEU A 129 -5.00 -21.62 7.38
C LEU A 129 -3.89 -21.54 8.45
N GLU A 130 -2.65 -21.86 8.11
CA GLU A 130 -1.55 -21.84 9.09
C GLU A 130 -0.99 -20.44 9.33
N ASN A 131 -1.33 -19.46 8.49
CA ASN A 131 -0.78 -18.09 8.53
C ASN A 131 -1.85 -16.98 8.63
N GLU A 132 -3.12 -17.36 8.83
CA GLU A 132 -4.19 -16.39 9.06
C GLU A 132 -3.85 -15.46 10.24
N GLY A 133 -4.02 -14.15 10.02
CA GLY A 133 -3.75 -13.13 11.05
C GLY A 133 -2.27 -12.87 11.37
N LYS A 134 -1.30 -13.52 10.71
CA LYS A 134 0.13 -13.31 11.02
C LYS A 134 0.75 -12.06 10.39
N ALA A 135 0.12 -11.50 9.37
CA ALA A 135 0.60 -10.30 8.69
C ALA A 135 -0.58 -9.47 8.17
N ALA A 136 -0.38 -8.15 8.12
CA ALA A 136 -1.28 -7.21 7.49
C ALA A 136 -0.48 -6.32 6.53
N CYS A 137 -1.06 -6.01 5.38
CA CYS A 137 -0.51 -5.05 4.44
C CYS A 137 -0.99 -3.65 4.80
N VAL A 138 -0.10 -2.67 4.73
CA VAL A 138 -0.41 -1.26 4.92
C VAL A 138 -0.08 -0.53 3.63
N TRP A 139 -1.08 0.15 3.07
CA TRP A 139 -0.90 1.04 1.93
C TRP A 139 -1.00 2.48 2.40
N LEU A 140 0.08 3.23 2.27
CA LEU A 140 0.13 4.66 2.57
C LEU A 140 0.15 5.44 1.26
N THR A 141 -0.82 6.33 1.09
CA THR A 141 -1.03 7.05 -0.18
C THR A 141 -0.60 8.49 -0.08
N PHE A 142 0.19 8.93 -1.06
CA PHE A 142 0.70 10.30 -1.17
C PHE A 142 -0.07 11.17 -2.18
N ALA A 143 -0.95 10.55 -2.96
CA ALA A 143 -1.82 11.20 -3.93
C ALA A 143 -3.25 10.71 -3.75
N ASP A 144 -4.21 11.50 -4.25
CA ASP A 144 -5.62 11.14 -4.25
C ASP A 144 -5.84 9.85 -5.05
N ILE A 145 -6.64 8.94 -4.47
CA ILE A 145 -7.00 7.69 -5.12
C ILE A 145 -8.32 7.90 -5.86
N GLU A 146 -8.25 8.02 -7.19
CA GLU A 146 -9.42 8.10 -8.05
C GLU A 146 -9.77 6.73 -8.65
N SER A 147 -11.06 6.49 -8.91
CA SER A 147 -11.53 5.26 -9.58
C SER A 147 -10.98 5.12 -11.00
N SER A 148 -10.62 6.23 -11.65
CA SER A 148 -9.96 6.34 -12.95
C SER A 148 -8.44 6.05 -12.90
N GLY A 149 -7.83 6.11 -11.71
CA GLY A 149 -6.38 6.10 -11.50
C GLY A 149 -5.76 4.74 -11.18
N GLY A 150 -6.53 3.65 -11.29
CA GLY A 150 -6.05 2.30 -11.00
C GLY A 150 -5.98 1.95 -9.51
N ALA A 151 -6.91 2.51 -8.72
CA ALA A 151 -7.13 2.18 -7.31
C ALA A 151 -7.25 0.66 -7.09
N THR A 152 -6.62 0.16 -6.03
CA THR A 152 -6.69 -1.24 -5.56
C THR A 152 -7.75 -1.39 -4.49
#